data_AF-A0A813DTQ1-F1
#
_entry.id   AF-A0A813DTQ1-F1
#
_cell.length_a   1.000
_cell.length_b   1.000
_cell.length_c   1.000
_cell.angle_alpha   90.00
_cell.angle_beta   90.00
_cell.angle_gamma   90.00
#
_symmetry.space_group_name_H-M   'P 1'
#
loop_
_entity.id
_entity.type
_entity.pdbx_description
1 polymer ?
#
loop_
_entity_poly.entity_id
_entity_poly.type
_entity_poly.pdbx_seq_one_letter_code
_entity_poly.pdbx_strand_id
1 'polypeptide(L)'
;MNLPGVKVELPVLQEKDVKDLVEFGIPQGVDFVAASFVQDAGDVKLIRDTLGIRGRSIKIISKIENQEGINNIDEIIEASDGIMVARGDMGMEIDIEKVGLVQKMIIAKCNLAGKFVVTATQMLDSMERAPRPTRAEATDVLNAVLDGTDVVMLSGETANGQFPEASVYTMRRICEQAERVLDYEKLYLNMRRNVLAVHNLMSPVESVCSSAVKATIDSDCPLILALTETGSTARVISKYRPKCPILAVTASESTVRQLSASRGVLPLLTASFQGTDSVIQKALIYAKEKGMVKSGDAVVCVHGQKEECPGASNLLKMVVVP
;
A
#
# COMPACT_ATOMS: atom_id res chain seq x y z
N MET A 1 -6.47 15.40 -25.59
CA MET A 1 -5.28 15.85 -26.32
C MET A 1 -4.18 15.94 -25.28
N ASN A 2 -3.06 15.28 -25.49
CA ASN A 2 -1.90 15.28 -24.59
C ASN A 2 -0.98 16.46 -24.91
N LEU A 3 -0.30 17.01 -23.91
CA LEU A 3 0.56 18.20 -24.06
C LEU A 3 1.94 17.93 -23.41
N PRO A 4 2.80 17.12 -24.06
CA PRO A 4 4.07 16.69 -23.46
C PRO A 4 4.94 17.86 -22.98
N GLY A 5 5.40 17.75 -21.73
CA GLY A 5 6.29 18.74 -21.10
C GLY A 5 5.64 20.07 -20.68
N VAL A 6 4.31 20.18 -20.76
CA VAL A 6 3.57 21.41 -20.41
C VAL A 6 2.67 21.16 -19.20
N LYS A 7 2.68 22.09 -18.23
CA LYS A 7 1.67 22.11 -17.16
C LYS A 7 0.31 22.42 -17.78
N VAL A 8 -0.65 21.52 -17.59
CA VAL A 8 -1.99 21.70 -18.14
C VAL A 8 -2.78 22.62 -17.19
N GLU A 9 -3.22 23.77 -17.69
CA GLU A 9 -4.03 24.74 -16.95
C GLU A 9 -5.52 24.34 -16.94
N LEU A 10 -5.81 23.13 -16.47
CA LEU A 10 -7.17 22.66 -16.23
C LEU A 10 -7.33 22.32 -14.74
N PRO A 11 -8.51 22.57 -14.14
CA PRO A 11 -8.75 22.17 -12.77
C PRO A 11 -8.69 20.64 -12.66
N VAL A 12 -8.01 20.12 -11.63
CA VAL A 12 -7.92 18.67 -11.37
C VAL A 12 -9.29 18.03 -11.10
N LEU A 13 -10.25 18.83 -10.59
CA LEU A 13 -11.63 18.43 -10.39
C LEU A 13 -12.55 19.23 -11.31
N GLN A 14 -13.33 18.52 -12.12
CA GLN A 14 -14.46 19.07 -12.85
C GLN A 14 -15.72 19.03 -11.99
N GLU A 15 -16.78 19.73 -12.42
CA GLU A 15 -18.08 19.71 -11.72
C GLU A 15 -18.63 18.28 -11.55
N LYS A 16 -18.40 17.41 -12.54
CA LYS A 16 -18.77 16.00 -12.45
C LYS A 16 -17.97 15.29 -11.35
N ASP A 17 -16.66 15.50 -11.28
CA ASP A 17 -15.81 14.83 -10.28
C ASP A 17 -16.22 15.26 -8.87
N VAL A 18 -16.54 16.54 -8.66
CA VAL A 18 -17.06 17.03 -7.37
C VAL A 18 -18.37 16.31 -6.99
N LYS A 19 -19.30 16.12 -7.94
CA LYS A 19 -20.54 15.36 -7.69
C LYS A 19 -20.25 13.89 -7.41
N ASP A 20 -19.36 13.27 -8.17
CA ASP A 20 -18.97 11.87 -7.97
C ASP A 20 -18.35 11.68 -6.56
N LEU A 21 -17.57 12.65 -6.05
CA LEU A 21 -17.05 12.62 -4.69
C LEU A 21 -18.13 12.84 -3.62
N VAL A 22 -18.92 13.91 -3.74
CA VAL A 22 -19.79 14.41 -2.67
C VAL A 22 -21.15 13.70 -2.64
N GLU A 23 -21.71 13.43 -3.81
CA GLU A 23 -23.06 12.84 -3.96
C GLU A 23 -23.01 11.31 -4.08
N PHE A 24 -21.89 10.73 -4.50
CA PHE A 24 -21.72 9.27 -4.62
C PHE A 24 -20.68 8.69 -3.66
N GLY A 25 -19.42 9.09 -3.76
CA GLY A 25 -18.31 8.48 -3.01
C GLY A 25 -18.51 8.51 -1.49
N ILE A 26 -18.83 9.69 -0.94
CA ILE A 26 -19.08 9.84 0.51
C ILE A 26 -20.31 9.01 0.96
N PRO A 27 -21.50 9.11 0.36
CA PRO A 27 -22.65 8.31 0.78
C PRO A 27 -22.47 6.80 0.64
N GLN A 28 -21.72 6.34 -0.37
CA GLN A 28 -21.42 4.91 -0.56
C GLN A 28 -20.33 4.40 0.38
N GLY A 29 -19.65 5.29 1.11
CA GLY A 29 -18.60 4.91 2.06
C GLY A 29 -17.38 4.28 1.37
N VAL A 30 -17.02 4.76 0.17
CA VAL A 30 -15.85 4.25 -0.56
C VAL A 30 -14.57 4.46 0.26
N ASP A 31 -13.66 3.50 0.24
CA ASP A 31 -12.45 3.58 1.05
C ASP A 31 -11.34 4.41 0.39
N PHE A 32 -11.34 4.47 -0.95
CA PHE A 32 -10.32 5.13 -1.76
C PHE A 32 -10.95 5.95 -2.89
N VAL A 33 -10.28 7.05 -3.25
CA VAL A 33 -10.52 7.83 -4.46
C VAL A 33 -9.19 7.92 -5.20
N ALA A 34 -9.15 7.42 -6.43
CA ALA A 34 -8.03 7.62 -7.34
C ALA A 34 -8.27 8.85 -8.20
N ALA A 35 -7.51 9.93 -7.95
CA ALA A 35 -7.64 11.19 -8.65
C ALA A 35 -6.74 11.23 -9.88
N SER A 36 -7.33 11.51 -11.04
CA SER A 36 -6.61 11.58 -12.32
C SER A 36 -5.88 12.90 -12.49
N PHE A 37 -4.82 12.89 -13.28
CA PHE A 37 -4.09 14.08 -13.72
C PHE A 37 -3.61 15.02 -12.58
N VAL A 38 -3.21 14.46 -11.44
CA VAL A 38 -2.66 15.24 -10.31
C VAL A 38 -1.28 15.77 -10.69
N GLN A 39 -1.10 17.09 -10.60
CA GLN A 39 0.12 17.79 -11.03
C GLN A 39 0.91 18.39 -9.86
N ASP A 40 0.27 18.72 -8.74
CA ASP A 40 0.93 19.29 -7.57
C ASP A 40 0.20 18.96 -6.24
N ALA A 41 0.79 19.36 -5.10
CA ALA A 41 0.17 19.13 -3.79
C ALA A 41 -1.13 19.95 -3.58
N GLY A 42 -1.31 21.04 -4.34
CA GLY A 42 -2.52 21.87 -4.31
C GLY A 42 -3.74 21.11 -4.81
N ASP A 43 -3.57 20.30 -5.85
CA ASP A 43 -4.60 19.40 -6.39
C ASP A 43 -5.10 18.42 -5.33
N VAL A 44 -4.17 17.77 -4.62
CA VAL A 44 -4.49 16.80 -3.55
C VAL A 44 -5.25 17.48 -2.41
N LYS A 45 -4.83 18.70 -2.05
CA LYS A 45 -5.51 19.51 -1.04
C LYS A 45 -6.93 19.87 -1.47
N LEU A 46 -7.14 20.26 -2.73
CA LEU A 46 -8.47 20.57 -3.26
C LEU A 46 -9.42 19.35 -3.15
N ILE A 47 -8.92 18.15 -3.46
CA ILE A 47 -9.70 16.90 -3.30
C ILE A 47 -10.02 16.64 -1.83
N ARG A 48 -9.05 16.83 -0.93
CA ARG A 48 -9.26 16.69 0.52
C ARG A 48 -10.31 17.66 1.05
N ASP A 49 -10.23 18.92 0.65
CA ASP A 49 -11.15 19.98 1.05
C ASP A 49 -12.57 19.68 0.52
N THR A 50 -12.68 19.14 -0.70
CA THR A 50 -13.96 18.71 -1.30
C THR A 50 -14.59 17.54 -0.54
N LEU A 51 -13.79 16.56 -0.10
CA LEU A 51 -14.26 15.45 0.75
C LEU A 51 -14.74 15.95 2.12
N GLY A 52 -14.07 16.96 2.66
CA GLY A 52 -14.41 17.61 3.93
C GLY A 52 -14.47 16.65 5.12
N ILE A 53 -15.17 17.06 6.18
CA ILE A 53 -15.30 16.25 7.40
C ILE A 53 -16.02 14.91 7.16
N ARG A 54 -16.96 14.90 6.20
CA ARG A 54 -17.78 13.72 5.88
C ARG A 54 -16.96 12.64 5.18
N GLY A 55 -16.01 13.02 4.33
CA GLY A 55 -15.11 12.12 3.62
C GLY A 55 -13.73 11.97 4.26
N ARG A 56 -13.53 12.43 5.52
CA ARG A 56 -12.20 12.47 6.16
C ARG A 56 -11.47 11.12 6.23
N SER A 57 -12.21 10.02 6.26
CA SER A 57 -11.66 8.67 6.30
C SER A 57 -11.25 8.16 4.92
N ILE A 58 -11.76 8.74 3.83
CA ILE A 58 -11.49 8.31 2.47
C ILE A 58 -10.04 8.63 2.11
N LYS A 59 -9.37 7.66 1.49
CA LYS A 59 -7.96 7.74 1.14
C LYS A 59 -7.79 8.26 -0.29
N ILE A 60 -6.91 9.25 -0.47
CA ILE A 60 -6.64 9.84 -1.78
C ILE A 60 -5.42 9.15 -2.40
N ILE A 61 -5.61 8.58 -3.59
CA ILE A 61 -4.58 8.01 -4.44
C ILE A 61 -4.35 8.95 -5.61
N SER A 62 -3.20 9.59 -5.68
CA SER A 62 -2.88 10.50 -6.79
C SER A 62 -2.33 9.72 -7.98
N LYS A 63 -2.97 9.84 -9.15
CA LYS A 63 -2.48 9.23 -10.39
C LYS A 63 -1.46 10.16 -11.04
N ILE A 64 -0.23 9.67 -11.19
CA ILE A 64 0.86 10.41 -11.83
C ILE A 64 0.87 10.04 -13.31
N GLU A 65 0.55 11.03 -14.15
CA GLU A 65 0.22 10.82 -15.56
C GLU A 65 1.03 11.73 -16.50
N ASN A 66 1.71 12.76 -16.00
CA ASN A 66 2.44 13.72 -16.85
C ASN A 66 3.75 14.19 -16.21
N GLN A 67 4.52 14.98 -16.97
CA GLN A 67 5.82 15.50 -16.53
C GLN A 67 5.72 16.41 -15.30
N GLU A 68 4.65 17.19 -15.15
CA GLU A 68 4.47 18.09 -14.01
C GLU A 68 4.29 17.29 -12.70
N GLY A 69 3.42 16.27 -12.71
CA GLY A 69 3.25 15.38 -11.56
C GLY A 69 4.53 14.60 -11.21
N ILE A 70 5.37 14.27 -12.22
CA ILE A 70 6.69 13.67 -11.99
C ILE A 70 7.65 14.65 -11.32
N ASN A 71 7.66 15.91 -11.76
CA ASN A 71 8.52 16.95 -11.20
C ASN A 71 8.16 17.26 -9.73
N ASN A 72 6.86 17.26 -9.41
CA ASN A 72 6.32 17.58 -8.08
C ASN A 72 6.07 16.32 -7.22
N ILE A 73 6.64 15.17 -7.59
CA ILE A 73 6.31 13.89 -6.96
C ILE A 73 6.49 13.86 -5.44
N ASP A 74 7.51 14.54 -4.92
CA ASP A 74 7.82 14.53 -3.49
C ASP A 74 6.72 15.22 -2.66
N GLU A 75 6.24 16.39 -3.10
CA GLU A 75 5.15 17.09 -2.40
C GLU A 75 3.79 16.40 -2.59
N ILE A 76 3.55 15.76 -3.75
CA ILE A 76 2.34 14.97 -3.99
C ILE A 76 2.33 13.74 -3.07
N ILE A 77 3.46 13.04 -2.91
CA ILE A 77 3.58 11.90 -1.99
C ILE A 77 3.27 12.31 -0.55
N GLU A 78 3.78 13.46 -0.11
CA GLU A 78 3.54 13.97 1.24
C GLU A 78 2.04 14.23 1.48
N ALA A 79 1.38 14.90 0.53
CA ALA A 79 -0.03 15.28 0.61
C ALA A 79 -1.01 14.10 0.40
N SER A 80 -0.61 13.05 -0.32
CA SER A 80 -1.47 11.91 -0.69
C SER A 80 -1.51 10.81 0.37
N ASP A 81 -2.51 9.93 0.35
CA ASP A 81 -2.50 8.69 1.15
C ASP A 81 -1.79 7.54 0.43
N GLY A 82 -1.76 7.57 -0.91
CA GLY A 82 -1.05 6.64 -1.77
C GLY A 82 -0.85 7.23 -3.18
N ILE A 83 -0.09 6.53 -4.00
CA ILE A 83 0.20 6.95 -5.39
C ILE A 83 -0.16 5.84 -6.36
N MET A 84 -0.67 6.20 -7.54
CA MET A 84 -0.83 5.29 -8.66
C MET A 84 0.12 5.69 -9.80
N VAL A 85 0.98 4.77 -10.21
CA VAL A 85 1.82 4.91 -11.40
C VAL A 85 0.98 4.50 -12.62
N ALA A 86 0.37 5.48 -13.29
CA ALA A 86 -0.52 5.27 -14.42
C ALA A 86 0.26 5.23 -15.74
N ARG A 87 0.88 4.08 -16.03
CA ARG A 87 1.91 3.93 -17.08
C ARG A 87 1.39 4.19 -18.50
N GLY A 88 0.15 3.81 -18.79
CA GLY A 88 -0.50 4.04 -20.08
C GLY A 88 -0.66 5.53 -20.37
N ASP A 89 -1.21 6.28 -19.41
CA ASP A 89 -1.38 7.73 -19.52
C ASP A 89 -0.02 8.45 -19.53
N MET A 90 0.88 8.06 -18.62
CA MET A 90 2.24 8.58 -18.52
C MET A 90 3.05 8.39 -19.80
N GLY A 91 2.95 7.21 -20.44
CA GLY A 91 3.65 6.91 -21.69
C GLY A 91 3.18 7.74 -22.89
N MET A 92 2.09 8.49 -22.76
CA MET A 92 1.65 9.47 -23.77
C MET A 92 2.27 10.86 -23.54
N GLU A 93 2.77 11.15 -22.34
CA GLU A 93 3.27 12.46 -21.93
C GLU A 93 4.80 12.52 -21.79
N ILE A 94 5.47 11.37 -21.63
CA ILE A 94 6.93 11.26 -21.57
C ILE A 94 7.47 10.21 -22.55
N ASP A 95 8.77 10.28 -22.85
CA ASP A 95 9.42 9.29 -23.71
C ASP A 95 9.26 7.87 -23.14
N ILE A 96 8.88 6.92 -24.00
CA ILE A 96 8.49 5.56 -23.57
C ILE A 96 9.63 4.82 -22.86
N GLU A 97 10.89 5.05 -23.26
CA GLU A 97 12.07 4.47 -22.62
C GLU A 97 12.34 5.00 -21.20
N LYS A 98 11.71 6.12 -20.81
CA LYS A 98 11.82 6.71 -19.46
C LYS A 98 10.76 6.19 -18.50
N VAL A 99 9.64 5.66 -18.99
CA VAL A 99 8.51 5.21 -18.14
C VAL A 99 8.97 4.21 -17.07
N GLY A 100 9.79 3.23 -17.44
CA GLY A 100 10.32 2.24 -16.49
C GLY A 100 11.25 2.85 -15.43
N LEU A 101 11.99 3.93 -15.76
CA LEU A 101 12.83 4.64 -14.80
C LEU A 101 11.99 5.45 -13.81
N VAL A 102 10.97 6.15 -14.32
CA VAL A 102 10.05 6.95 -13.51
C VAL A 102 9.25 6.07 -12.56
N GLN A 103 8.76 4.91 -13.01
CA GLN A 103 8.10 3.91 -12.15
C GLN A 103 8.96 3.55 -10.95
N LYS A 104 10.21 3.14 -11.18
CA LYS A 104 11.14 2.75 -10.11
C LYS A 104 11.38 3.88 -9.12
N MET A 105 11.55 5.10 -9.64
CA MET A 105 11.75 6.30 -8.84
C MET A 105 10.54 6.60 -7.94
N ILE A 106 9.32 6.58 -8.50
CA ILE A 106 8.08 6.83 -7.75
C ILE A 106 7.89 5.76 -6.68
N ILE A 107 7.98 4.48 -7.04
CA ILE A 107 7.82 3.36 -6.09
C ILE A 107 8.84 3.46 -4.94
N ALA A 108 10.10 3.75 -5.24
CA ALA A 108 11.14 3.90 -4.21
C ALA A 108 10.83 5.06 -3.25
N LYS A 109 10.37 6.21 -3.76
CA LYS A 109 9.97 7.36 -2.93
C LYS A 109 8.74 7.05 -2.08
N CYS A 110 7.72 6.41 -2.63
CA CYS A 110 6.54 5.97 -1.89
C CYS A 110 6.90 5.01 -0.75
N ASN A 111 7.73 4.01 -1.04
CA ASN A 111 8.22 3.06 -0.05
C ASN A 111 8.99 3.79 1.07
N LEU A 112 9.87 4.75 0.72
CA LEU A 112 10.59 5.53 1.71
C LEU A 112 9.67 6.40 2.57
N ALA A 113 8.60 6.95 2.01
CA ALA A 113 7.59 7.73 2.74
C ALA A 113 6.59 6.84 3.52
N GLY A 114 6.56 5.53 3.28
CA GLY A 114 5.56 4.62 3.85
C GLY A 114 4.14 4.84 3.30
N LYS A 115 4.04 5.40 2.10
CA LYS A 115 2.77 5.57 1.36
C LYS A 115 2.62 4.38 0.41
N PHE A 116 1.42 3.80 0.33
CA PHE A 116 1.24 2.65 -0.55
C PHE A 116 1.25 3.10 -2.01
N VAL A 117 1.77 2.24 -2.88
CA VAL A 117 1.87 2.52 -4.32
C VAL A 117 1.21 1.43 -5.16
N VAL A 118 0.43 1.86 -6.15
CA VAL A 118 -0.26 1.01 -7.11
C VAL A 118 0.44 1.13 -8.46
N THR A 119 0.90 0.00 -9.01
CA THR A 119 1.36 -0.06 -10.41
C THR A 119 0.17 -0.41 -11.29
N ALA A 120 -0.18 0.48 -12.21
CA ALA A 120 -1.43 0.44 -12.95
C ALA A 120 -1.22 0.46 -14.47
N THR A 121 -2.26 -0.02 -15.19
CA THR A 121 -2.41 -0.10 -16.65
C THR A 121 -1.38 -1.03 -17.33
N GLN A 122 -1.72 -1.61 -18.49
CA GLN A 122 -0.81 -2.43 -19.31
C GLN A 122 -0.10 -3.58 -18.54
N MET A 123 -0.78 -4.19 -17.55
CA MET A 123 -0.18 -5.26 -16.76
C MET A 123 -0.30 -6.62 -17.45
N LEU A 124 -1.53 -7.07 -17.73
CA LEU A 124 -1.82 -8.33 -18.43
C LEU A 124 -2.80 -8.08 -19.60
N ASP A 125 -2.65 -6.95 -20.30
CA ASP A 125 -3.58 -6.41 -21.30
C ASP A 125 -4.05 -7.45 -22.33
N SER A 126 -3.14 -8.29 -22.84
CA SER A 126 -3.47 -9.34 -23.79
C SER A 126 -4.49 -10.35 -23.27
N MET A 127 -4.62 -10.48 -21.95
CA MET A 127 -5.58 -11.38 -21.31
C MET A 127 -7.04 -10.92 -21.41
N GLU A 128 -7.31 -9.72 -21.91
CA GLU A 128 -8.66 -9.36 -22.36
C GLU A 128 -9.17 -10.31 -23.44
N ARG A 129 -8.26 -10.81 -24.29
CA ARG A 129 -8.59 -11.58 -25.51
C ARG A 129 -7.93 -12.95 -25.55
N ALA A 130 -6.98 -13.21 -24.66
CA ALA A 130 -6.25 -14.47 -24.58
C ALA A 130 -6.31 -15.09 -23.17
N PRO A 131 -6.36 -16.42 -23.04
CA PRO A 131 -6.40 -17.06 -21.72
C PRO A 131 -5.05 -17.05 -20.98
N ARG A 132 -3.99 -16.51 -21.60
CA ARG A 132 -2.63 -16.44 -21.04
C ARG A 132 -1.96 -15.14 -21.50
N PRO A 133 -1.14 -14.51 -20.64
CA PRO A 133 -0.41 -13.32 -21.03
C PRO A 133 0.81 -13.68 -21.87
N THR A 134 1.38 -12.67 -22.49
CA THR A 134 2.70 -12.76 -23.11
C THR A 134 3.79 -12.91 -22.04
N ARG A 135 4.98 -13.36 -22.48
CA ARG A 135 6.17 -13.40 -21.59
C ARG A 135 6.58 -12.01 -21.13
N ALA A 136 6.43 -10.99 -21.97
CA ALA A 136 6.79 -9.62 -21.66
C ALA A 136 5.90 -9.06 -20.53
N GLU A 137 4.58 -9.23 -20.63
CA GLU A 137 3.62 -8.83 -19.58
C GLU A 137 3.90 -9.56 -18.26
N ALA A 138 4.15 -10.87 -18.29
CA ALA A 138 4.48 -11.62 -17.09
C ALA A 138 5.76 -11.12 -16.41
N THR A 139 6.79 -10.78 -17.20
CA THR A 139 8.03 -10.18 -16.69
C THR A 139 7.83 -8.76 -16.18
N ASP A 140 6.95 -7.98 -16.80
CA ASP A 140 6.62 -6.62 -16.39
C ASP A 140 5.94 -6.59 -15.02
N VAL A 141 4.90 -7.42 -14.82
CA VAL A 141 4.26 -7.60 -13.50
C VAL A 141 5.28 -8.05 -12.44
N LEU A 142 6.13 -9.02 -12.77
CA LEU A 142 7.18 -9.50 -11.87
C LEU A 142 8.11 -8.36 -11.45
N ASN A 143 8.55 -7.53 -12.40
CA ASN A 143 9.42 -6.39 -12.12
C ASN A 143 8.74 -5.32 -11.26
N ALA A 144 7.44 -5.04 -11.45
CA ALA A 144 6.71 -4.12 -10.57
C ALA A 144 6.73 -4.59 -9.10
N VAL A 145 6.60 -5.90 -8.87
CA VAL A 145 6.70 -6.50 -7.53
C VAL A 145 8.11 -6.40 -6.95
N LEU A 146 9.14 -6.61 -7.77
CA LEU A 146 10.55 -6.48 -7.39
C LEU A 146 10.96 -5.01 -7.13
N ASP A 147 10.37 -4.07 -7.85
CA ASP A 147 10.53 -2.62 -7.62
C ASP A 147 9.95 -2.21 -6.27
N GLY A 148 9.03 -3.02 -5.74
CA GLY A 148 8.48 -2.86 -4.41
C GLY A 148 7.09 -2.26 -4.38
N THR A 149 6.31 -2.41 -5.46
CA THR A 149 4.90 -2.00 -5.49
C THR A 149 4.10 -2.66 -4.37
N ASP A 150 3.11 -1.97 -3.82
CA ASP A 150 2.19 -2.56 -2.82
C ASP A 150 1.03 -3.27 -3.50
N VAL A 151 0.54 -2.70 -4.60
CA VAL A 151 -0.61 -3.21 -5.36
C VAL A 151 -0.26 -3.28 -6.85
N VAL A 152 -0.78 -4.30 -7.52
CA VAL A 152 -0.81 -4.43 -8.98
C VAL A 152 -2.27 -4.37 -9.44
N MET A 153 -2.56 -3.62 -10.49
CA MET A 153 -3.93 -3.33 -10.92
C MET A 153 -4.25 -3.98 -12.27
N LEU A 154 -5.39 -4.66 -12.34
CA LEU A 154 -6.04 -5.06 -13.59
C LEU A 154 -7.08 -4.00 -13.96
N SER A 155 -7.20 -3.70 -15.24
CA SER A 155 -8.11 -2.69 -15.79
C SER A 155 -9.16 -3.37 -16.67
N GLY A 156 -8.99 -3.35 -17.99
CA GLY A 156 -9.93 -3.97 -18.91
C GLY A 156 -9.94 -5.50 -18.81
N GLU A 157 -8.84 -6.12 -18.35
CA GLU A 157 -8.72 -7.56 -18.17
C GLU A 157 -9.83 -8.16 -17.30
N THR A 158 -10.25 -7.43 -16.26
CA THR A 158 -11.32 -7.83 -15.33
C THR A 158 -12.65 -7.13 -15.59
N ALA A 159 -12.62 -5.92 -16.14
CA ALA A 159 -13.84 -5.14 -16.37
C ALA A 159 -14.61 -5.61 -17.62
N ASN A 160 -13.90 -5.83 -18.73
CA ASN A 160 -14.49 -6.12 -20.04
C ASN A 160 -13.84 -7.32 -20.76
N GLY A 161 -12.84 -7.96 -20.15
CA GLY A 161 -12.08 -9.06 -20.72
C GLY A 161 -12.86 -10.39 -20.77
N GLN A 162 -12.44 -11.29 -21.66
CA GLN A 162 -13.03 -12.63 -21.81
C GLN A 162 -12.58 -13.61 -20.72
N PHE A 163 -11.49 -13.30 -20.01
CA PHE A 163 -10.84 -14.20 -19.04
C PHE A 163 -10.58 -13.57 -17.66
N PRO A 164 -11.57 -12.90 -17.02
CA PRO A 164 -11.35 -12.08 -15.83
C PRO A 164 -10.79 -12.89 -14.63
N GLU A 165 -11.33 -14.08 -14.37
CA GLU A 165 -10.85 -14.95 -13.29
C GLU A 165 -9.42 -15.46 -13.56
N ALA A 166 -9.13 -15.85 -14.80
CA ALA A 166 -7.81 -16.32 -15.19
C ALA A 166 -6.75 -15.21 -15.10
N SER A 167 -7.12 -13.96 -15.38
CA SER A 167 -6.26 -12.78 -15.21
C SER A 167 -5.88 -12.58 -13.74
N VAL A 168 -6.85 -12.66 -12.82
CA VAL A 168 -6.59 -12.55 -11.38
C VAL A 168 -5.69 -13.69 -10.88
N TYR A 169 -5.97 -14.94 -11.24
CA TYR A 169 -5.12 -16.06 -10.84
C TYR A 169 -3.71 -15.98 -11.42
N THR A 170 -3.58 -15.50 -12.66
CA THR A 170 -2.27 -15.35 -13.30
C THR A 170 -1.46 -14.24 -12.64
N MET A 171 -2.08 -13.09 -12.38
CA MET A 171 -1.49 -11.99 -11.61
C MET A 171 -0.99 -12.49 -10.26
N ARG A 172 -1.82 -13.18 -9.48
CA ARG A 172 -1.43 -13.77 -8.17
C ARG A 172 -0.21 -14.67 -8.28
N ARG A 173 -0.21 -15.61 -9.22
CA ARG A 173 0.91 -16.56 -9.39
C ARG A 173 2.22 -15.86 -9.75
N ILE A 174 2.17 -14.80 -10.56
CA ILE A 174 3.36 -14.00 -10.91
C ILE A 174 3.88 -13.29 -9.66
N CYS A 175 3.01 -12.63 -8.89
CA CYS A 175 3.39 -11.99 -7.62
C CYS A 175 4.05 -12.99 -6.66
N GLU A 176 3.47 -14.17 -6.48
CA GLU A 176 4.03 -15.22 -5.62
C GLU A 176 5.42 -15.70 -6.09
N GLN A 177 5.67 -15.78 -7.41
CA GLN A 177 7.01 -16.11 -7.92
C GLN A 177 8.00 -14.96 -7.69
N ALA A 178 7.59 -13.71 -7.90
CA ALA A 178 8.42 -12.54 -7.67
C ALA A 178 8.82 -12.41 -6.19
N GLU A 179 7.91 -12.71 -5.27
CA GLU A 179 8.16 -12.64 -3.83
C GLU A 179 9.14 -13.70 -3.32
N ARG A 180 9.18 -14.88 -3.95
CA ARG A 180 10.11 -15.96 -3.58
C ARG A 180 11.59 -15.61 -3.76
N VAL A 181 11.91 -14.69 -4.67
CA VAL A 181 13.31 -14.33 -4.98
C VAL A 181 13.78 -13.12 -4.19
N LEU A 182 12.92 -12.50 -3.37
CA LEU A 182 13.27 -11.33 -2.57
C LEU A 182 14.19 -11.71 -1.42
N ASP A 183 15.27 -10.97 -1.28
CA ASP A 183 16.13 -10.98 -0.09
C ASP A 183 15.56 -9.98 0.93
N TYR A 184 14.65 -10.47 1.77
CA TYR A 184 13.94 -9.66 2.76
C TYR A 184 14.88 -9.03 3.80
N GLU A 185 16.00 -9.68 4.15
CA GLU A 185 16.98 -9.09 5.06
C GLU A 185 17.66 -7.89 4.42
N LYS A 186 18.10 -8.00 3.16
CA LYS A 186 18.65 -6.87 2.41
C LYS A 186 17.63 -5.76 2.22
N LEU A 187 16.37 -6.08 1.89
CA LEU A 187 15.30 -5.09 1.77
C LEU A 187 15.13 -4.29 3.07
N TYR A 188 15.05 -4.99 4.21
CA TYR A 188 14.96 -4.38 5.53
C TYR A 188 16.14 -3.44 5.81
N LEU A 189 17.37 -3.93 5.65
CA LEU A 189 18.59 -3.15 5.93
C LEU A 189 18.72 -1.93 5.03
N ASN A 190 18.37 -2.06 3.74
CA ASN A 190 18.41 -0.96 2.79
C ASN A 190 17.35 0.09 3.12
N MET A 191 16.10 -0.31 3.43
CA MET A 191 15.06 0.63 3.83
C MET A 191 15.47 1.40 5.09
N ARG A 192 15.95 0.69 6.11
CA ARG A 192 16.45 1.30 7.36
C ARG A 192 17.58 2.30 7.11
N ARG A 193 18.55 1.94 6.26
CA ARG A 193 19.66 2.84 5.89
C ARG A 193 19.14 4.09 5.17
N ASN A 194 18.21 3.94 4.23
CA ASN A 194 17.67 5.04 3.45
C ASN A 194 16.87 6.01 4.33
N VAL A 195 16.03 5.51 5.24
CA VAL A 195 15.30 6.36 6.20
C VAL A 195 16.27 7.20 7.04
N LEU A 196 17.32 6.59 7.58
CA LEU A 196 18.32 7.32 8.37
C LEU A 196 19.14 8.31 7.53
N ALA A 197 19.44 7.98 6.27
CA ALA A 197 20.17 8.87 5.37
C ALA A 197 19.36 10.12 5.00
N VAL A 198 18.04 10.00 4.86
CA VAL A 198 17.16 11.11 4.45
C VAL A 198 16.68 11.94 5.65
N HIS A 199 16.34 11.29 6.78
CA HIS A 199 15.71 11.96 7.92
C HIS A 199 16.63 12.15 9.14
N ASN A 200 17.87 11.63 9.11
CA ASN A 200 18.84 11.57 10.24
C ASN A 200 18.40 10.75 11.46
N LEU A 201 17.11 10.69 11.77
CA LEU A 201 16.53 9.94 12.89
C LEU A 201 15.18 9.33 12.49
N MET A 202 14.76 8.32 13.26
CA MET A 202 13.42 7.73 13.15
C MET A 202 12.53 8.27 14.26
N SER A 203 11.23 8.39 13.98
CA SER A 203 10.26 8.62 15.05
C SER A 203 10.25 7.44 16.05
N PRO A 204 9.75 7.62 17.29
CA PRO A 204 9.62 6.51 18.24
C PRO A 204 8.79 5.34 17.69
N VAL A 205 7.67 5.64 17.01
CA VAL A 205 6.80 4.63 16.39
C VAL A 205 7.54 3.85 15.31
N GLU A 206 8.24 4.56 14.42
CA GLU A 206 9.00 3.94 13.35
C GLU A 206 10.18 3.11 13.88
N SER A 207 10.84 3.58 14.93
CA SER A 207 11.92 2.85 15.60
C SER A 207 11.44 1.51 16.16
N VAL A 208 10.28 1.51 16.84
CA VAL A 208 9.67 0.28 17.39
C VAL A 208 9.24 -0.67 16.28
N CYS A 209 8.57 -0.16 15.24
CA CYS A 209 8.12 -0.98 14.11
C CYS A 209 9.30 -1.57 13.31
N SER A 210 10.35 -0.78 13.06
CA SER A 210 11.58 -1.24 12.40
C SER A 210 12.28 -2.31 13.24
N SER A 211 12.27 -2.17 14.57
CA SER A 211 12.83 -3.16 15.50
C SER A 211 11.99 -4.43 15.56
N ALA A 212 10.67 -4.34 15.41
CA ALA A 212 9.79 -5.50 15.31
C ALA A 212 10.11 -6.34 14.08
N VAL A 213 10.32 -5.71 12.91
CA VAL A 213 10.77 -6.43 11.71
C VAL A 213 12.14 -7.06 11.93
N LYS A 214 13.08 -6.37 12.56
CA LYS A 214 14.38 -6.96 12.92
C LYS A 214 14.24 -8.19 13.81
N ALA A 215 13.40 -8.12 14.85
CA ALA A 215 13.15 -9.23 15.73
C ALA A 215 12.63 -10.46 14.96
N THR A 216 11.78 -10.27 13.94
CA THR A 216 11.33 -11.40 13.12
C THR A 216 12.44 -12.04 12.28
N ILE A 217 13.39 -11.24 11.78
CA ILE A 217 14.55 -11.74 11.05
C ILE A 217 15.47 -12.52 12.00
N ASP A 218 15.73 -11.99 13.19
CA ASP A 218 16.65 -12.58 14.16
C ASP A 218 16.10 -13.85 14.81
N SER A 219 14.78 -13.99 14.90
CA SER A 219 14.10 -15.14 15.55
C SER A 219 13.37 -16.07 14.58
N ASP A 220 13.43 -15.83 13.27
CA ASP A 220 12.66 -16.52 12.22
C ASP A 220 11.16 -16.67 12.59
N CYS A 221 10.60 -15.57 13.09
CA CYS A 221 9.22 -15.52 13.57
C CYS A 221 8.22 -15.61 12.41
N PRO A 222 7.19 -16.48 12.49
CA PRO A 222 6.24 -16.69 11.41
C PRO A 222 5.18 -15.60 11.26
N LEU A 223 5.06 -14.64 12.19
CA LEU A 223 3.99 -13.64 12.17
C LEU A 223 4.34 -12.37 12.95
N ILE A 224 3.96 -11.21 12.40
CA ILE A 224 3.85 -9.97 13.19
C ILE A 224 2.38 -9.70 13.48
N LEU A 225 2.03 -9.53 14.75
CA LEU A 225 0.73 -9.03 15.17
C LEU A 225 0.81 -7.51 15.39
N ALA A 226 0.00 -6.74 14.68
CA ALA A 226 -0.04 -5.29 14.80
C ALA A 226 -1.44 -4.82 15.26
N LEU A 227 -1.55 -4.37 16.51
CA LEU A 227 -2.80 -3.75 16.99
C LEU A 227 -2.83 -2.29 16.56
N THR A 228 -3.86 -1.88 15.83
CA THR A 228 -3.88 -0.57 15.19
C THR A 228 -5.29 -0.01 15.03
N GLU A 229 -5.48 1.26 15.40
CA GLU A 229 -6.76 1.97 15.23
C GLU A 229 -6.94 2.51 13.81
N THR A 230 -5.89 3.17 13.30
CA THR A 230 -5.92 3.89 12.01
C THR A 230 -5.20 3.14 10.90
N GLY A 231 -4.56 2.01 11.21
CA GLY A 231 -3.71 1.25 10.31
C GLY A 231 -2.27 1.76 10.18
N SER A 232 -1.91 2.86 10.83
CA SER A 232 -0.56 3.45 10.71
C SER A 232 0.54 2.48 11.13
N THR A 233 0.35 1.77 12.25
CA THR A 233 1.29 0.77 12.77
C THR A 233 1.57 -0.31 11.75
N ALA A 234 0.51 -0.90 11.16
CA ALA A 234 0.63 -1.95 10.16
C ALA A 234 1.35 -1.45 8.89
N ARG A 235 1.06 -0.22 8.44
CA ARG A 235 1.73 0.40 7.29
C ARG A 235 3.21 0.68 7.55
N VAL A 236 3.55 1.18 8.74
CA VAL A 236 4.96 1.39 9.11
C VAL A 236 5.70 0.06 9.20
N ILE A 237 5.10 -1.02 9.71
CA ILE A 237 5.72 -2.35 9.68
C ILE A 237 5.89 -2.84 8.23
N SER A 238 4.85 -2.71 7.39
CA SER A 238 4.86 -3.11 5.99
C SER A 238 5.93 -2.38 5.16
N LYS A 239 6.20 -1.10 5.44
CA LYS A 239 7.29 -0.30 4.85
C LYS A 239 8.64 -1.01 4.93
N TYR A 240 8.91 -1.72 6.02
CA TYR A 240 10.17 -2.44 6.24
C TYR A 240 10.20 -3.84 5.64
N ARG A 241 9.13 -4.25 4.94
CA ARG A 241 9.01 -5.50 4.17
C ARG A 241 9.47 -6.74 4.96
N PRO A 242 8.82 -7.07 6.10
CA PRO A 242 9.08 -8.35 6.76
C PRO A 242 8.77 -9.52 5.82
N LYS A 243 9.52 -10.63 5.97
CA LYS A 243 9.26 -11.88 5.24
C LYS A 243 7.96 -12.55 5.67
N CYS A 244 7.64 -12.48 6.96
CA CYS A 244 6.42 -13.03 7.52
C CYS A 244 5.21 -12.11 7.29
N PRO A 245 3.97 -12.65 7.26
CA PRO A 245 2.77 -11.85 7.20
C PRO A 245 2.61 -10.94 8.43
N ILE A 246 1.85 -9.86 8.23
CA ILE A 246 1.46 -8.90 9.28
C ILE A 246 -0.04 -9.06 9.52
N LEU A 247 -0.45 -9.63 10.66
CA LEU A 247 -1.85 -9.66 11.07
C LEU A 247 -2.21 -8.36 11.79
N ALA A 248 -2.91 -7.48 11.09
CA ALA A 248 -3.32 -6.17 11.61
C ALA A 248 -4.69 -6.25 12.28
N VAL A 249 -4.73 -6.14 13.61
CA VAL A 249 -5.96 -6.19 14.39
C VAL A 249 -6.51 -4.79 14.60
N THR A 250 -7.74 -4.55 14.19
CA THR A 250 -8.40 -3.23 14.29
C THR A 250 -9.86 -3.32 14.65
N ALA A 251 -10.40 -2.34 15.38
CA ALA A 251 -11.84 -2.20 15.62
C ALA A 251 -12.55 -1.38 14.54
N SER A 252 -11.79 -0.78 13.61
CA SER A 252 -12.32 0.07 12.55
C SER A 252 -12.52 -0.72 11.25
N GLU A 253 -13.77 -0.87 10.82
CA GLU A 253 -14.08 -1.54 9.54
C GLU A 253 -13.47 -0.83 8.32
N SER A 254 -13.45 0.50 8.32
CA SER A 254 -12.78 1.25 7.25
C SER A 254 -11.28 0.99 7.25
N THR A 255 -10.65 0.87 8.41
CA THR A 255 -9.23 0.50 8.51
C THR A 255 -8.97 -0.91 8.00
N VAL A 256 -9.86 -1.88 8.27
CA VAL A 256 -9.78 -3.23 7.68
C VAL A 256 -9.74 -3.14 6.16
N ARG A 257 -10.70 -2.44 5.54
CA ARG A 257 -10.79 -2.32 4.09
C ARG A 257 -9.60 -1.56 3.51
N GLN A 258 -9.14 -0.50 4.16
CA GLN A 258 -8.01 0.30 3.71
C GLN A 258 -6.66 -0.43 3.80
N LEU A 259 -6.49 -1.31 4.79
CA LEU A 259 -5.25 -2.10 4.92
C LEU A 259 -5.11 -3.18 3.85
N SER A 260 -6.18 -3.49 3.09
CA SER A 260 -6.08 -4.40 1.93
C SER A 260 -5.13 -3.90 0.83
N ALA A 261 -4.87 -2.58 0.77
CA ALA A 261 -3.90 -1.98 -0.14
C ALA A 261 -2.45 -1.99 0.37
N SER A 262 -2.21 -2.50 1.59
CA SER A 262 -0.87 -2.54 2.20
C SER A 262 -0.23 -3.92 2.03
N ARG A 263 0.92 -3.98 1.37
CA ARG A 263 1.58 -5.26 1.05
C ARG A 263 1.95 -6.06 2.30
N GLY A 264 1.68 -7.36 2.27
CA GLY A 264 1.97 -8.28 3.38
C GLY A 264 1.07 -8.13 4.60
N VAL A 265 0.06 -7.25 4.55
CA VAL A 265 -0.87 -7.02 5.66
C VAL A 265 -2.15 -7.83 5.46
N LEU A 266 -2.54 -8.56 6.49
CA LEU A 266 -3.80 -9.29 6.61
C LEU A 266 -4.62 -8.64 7.72
N PRO A 267 -5.70 -7.91 7.42
CA PRO A 267 -6.49 -7.24 8.44
C PRO A 267 -7.46 -8.21 9.14
N LEU A 268 -7.64 -8.02 10.45
CA LEU A 268 -8.57 -8.75 11.31
C LEU A 268 -9.41 -7.75 12.12
N LEU A 269 -10.73 -7.82 11.98
CA LEU A 269 -11.65 -7.00 12.76
C LEU A 269 -11.77 -7.57 14.19
N THR A 270 -11.61 -6.72 15.19
CA THR A 270 -11.95 -6.99 16.60
C THR A 270 -13.10 -6.09 17.04
N ALA A 271 -13.83 -6.46 18.09
CA ALA A 271 -14.91 -5.63 18.63
C ALA A 271 -14.39 -4.42 19.43
N SER A 272 -13.31 -4.62 20.18
CA SER A 272 -12.66 -3.56 20.97
C SER A 272 -11.21 -3.94 21.30
N PHE A 273 -10.46 -2.97 21.82
CA PHE A 273 -9.10 -3.15 22.30
C PHE A 273 -8.98 -3.29 23.82
N GLN A 274 -10.10 -3.26 24.54
CA GLN A 274 -10.11 -3.38 25.99
C GLN A 274 -9.51 -4.72 26.42
N GLY A 275 -8.46 -4.65 27.23
CA GLY A 275 -7.71 -5.82 27.65
C GLY A 275 -6.83 -6.34 26.51
N THR A 276 -5.82 -5.53 26.16
CA THR A 276 -4.86 -5.82 25.07
C THR A 276 -4.34 -7.26 25.04
N ASP A 277 -3.99 -7.85 26.19
CA ASP A 277 -3.54 -9.24 26.26
C ASP A 277 -4.60 -10.26 25.79
N SER A 278 -5.88 -10.01 26.09
CA SER A 278 -7.01 -10.84 25.62
C SER A 278 -7.16 -10.74 24.09
N VAL A 279 -6.99 -9.55 23.53
CA VAL A 279 -7.03 -9.32 22.07
C VAL A 279 -5.88 -10.06 21.39
N ILE A 280 -4.68 -10.00 21.96
CA ILE A 280 -3.51 -10.75 21.46
C ILE A 280 -3.81 -12.25 21.46
N GLN A 281 -4.31 -12.81 22.57
CA GLN A 281 -4.63 -14.23 22.65
C GLN A 281 -5.68 -14.68 21.62
N LYS A 282 -6.77 -13.91 21.45
CA LYS A 282 -7.78 -14.20 20.42
C LYS A 282 -7.19 -14.17 19.01
N ALA A 283 -6.33 -13.20 18.72
CA ALA A 283 -5.68 -13.11 17.42
C ALA A 283 -4.69 -14.25 17.17
N LEU A 284 -3.98 -14.74 18.19
CA LEU A 284 -3.12 -15.92 18.08
C LEU A 284 -3.93 -17.20 17.81
N ILE A 285 -5.08 -17.37 18.48
CA ILE A 285 -6.00 -18.49 18.22
C ILE A 285 -6.49 -18.44 16.77
N TYR A 286 -6.94 -17.27 16.31
CA TYR A 286 -7.34 -17.08 14.91
C TYR A 286 -6.19 -17.39 13.94
N ALA A 287 -4.99 -16.89 14.19
CA ALA A 287 -3.82 -17.13 13.35
C ALA A 287 -3.48 -18.63 13.27
N LYS A 288 -3.62 -19.36 14.38
CA LYS A 288 -3.43 -20.81 14.45
C LYS A 288 -4.50 -21.56 13.64
N GLU A 289 -5.77 -21.18 13.76
CA GLU A 289 -6.87 -21.75 12.97
C GLU A 289 -6.70 -21.52 11.46
N LYS A 290 -6.11 -20.39 11.07
CA LYS A 290 -5.78 -20.07 9.67
C LYS A 290 -4.46 -20.70 9.19
N GLY A 291 -3.76 -21.44 10.05
CA GLY A 291 -2.49 -22.09 9.71
C GLY A 291 -1.33 -21.12 9.51
N MET A 292 -1.42 -19.90 10.03
CA MET A 292 -0.34 -18.90 9.96
C MET A 292 0.76 -19.19 11.00
N VAL A 293 0.39 -19.80 12.13
CA VAL A 293 1.30 -20.13 13.25
C VAL A 293 0.93 -21.49 13.86
N LYS A 294 1.84 -22.07 14.64
CA LYS A 294 1.70 -23.33 15.39
C LYS A 294 1.97 -23.11 16.88
N SER A 295 1.49 -24.01 17.74
CA SER A 295 1.84 -24.01 19.17
C SER A 295 3.36 -24.03 19.36
N GLY A 296 3.86 -23.19 20.25
CA GLY A 296 5.28 -23.05 20.53
C GLY A 296 6.01 -22.05 19.63
N ASP A 297 5.40 -21.57 18.54
CA ASP A 297 6.00 -20.50 17.73
C ASP A 297 6.08 -19.21 18.56
N ALA A 298 7.18 -18.47 18.41
CA ALA A 298 7.29 -17.10 18.92
C ALA A 298 6.66 -16.14 17.92
N VAL A 299 5.84 -15.18 18.37
CA VAL A 299 5.18 -14.14 17.57
C VAL A 299 5.60 -12.77 18.07
N VAL A 300 5.91 -11.84 17.15
CA VAL A 300 6.20 -10.44 17.50
C VAL A 300 4.89 -9.65 17.52
N CYS A 301 4.61 -8.98 18.62
CA CYS A 301 3.45 -8.11 18.78
C CYS A 301 3.89 -6.65 18.90
N VAL A 302 3.22 -5.76 18.15
CA VAL A 302 3.39 -4.31 18.23
C VAL A 302 2.06 -3.66 18.55
N HIS A 303 2.04 -2.84 19.60
CA HIS A 303 0.85 -2.06 19.99
C HIS A 303 1.23 -0.79 20.75
N GLY A 304 0.24 0.05 21.05
CA GLY A 304 0.44 1.21 21.92
C GLY A 304 0.16 0.90 23.39
N GLN A 305 0.87 1.57 24.29
CA GLN A 305 0.62 1.46 25.75
C GLN A 305 -0.76 2.00 26.15
N LYS A 306 -1.25 3.03 25.45
CA LYS A 306 -2.60 3.57 25.66
C LYS A 306 -3.54 2.87 24.70
N GLU A 307 -4.49 2.12 25.27
CA GLU A 307 -5.60 1.54 24.51
C GLU A 307 -6.41 2.67 23.84
N GLU A 308 -6.93 2.39 22.64
CA GLU A 308 -7.81 3.30 21.89
C GLU A 308 -7.20 4.69 21.58
N CYS A 309 -5.86 4.78 21.58
CA CYS A 309 -5.14 6.02 21.31
C CYS A 309 -4.31 5.90 20.01
N PRO A 310 -4.74 6.57 18.92
CA PRO A 310 -3.97 6.61 17.68
C PRO A 310 -2.57 7.20 17.86
N GLY A 311 -1.60 6.69 17.08
CA GLY A 311 -0.24 7.25 17.03
C GLY A 311 0.68 6.88 18.19
N ALA A 312 0.21 6.07 19.14
CA ALA A 312 0.96 5.70 20.34
C ALA A 312 1.63 4.32 20.26
N SER A 313 1.90 3.75 19.08
CA SER A 313 2.52 2.41 18.94
C SER A 313 3.98 2.41 19.39
N ASN A 314 4.19 2.11 20.67
CA ASN A 314 5.46 2.24 21.35
C ASN A 314 5.87 1.00 22.15
N LEU A 315 5.08 -0.10 22.09
CA LEU A 315 5.41 -1.36 22.74
C LEU A 315 5.68 -2.45 21.71
N LEU A 316 6.77 -3.19 21.93
CA LEU A 316 7.12 -4.43 21.26
C LEU A 316 7.15 -5.53 22.31
N LYS A 317 6.42 -6.63 22.06
CA LYS A 317 6.36 -7.81 22.92
C LYS A 317 6.58 -9.06 22.06
N MET A 318 7.38 -10.01 22.53
CA MET A 318 7.37 -11.36 21.96
C MET A 318 6.49 -12.26 22.81
N VAL A 319 5.63 -13.04 22.17
CA VAL A 319 4.69 -13.97 22.81
C VAL A 319 4.83 -15.35 22.20
N VAL A 320 4.62 -16.39 23.01
CA VAL A 320 4.61 -17.77 22.52
C VAL A 320 3.17 -18.18 22.25
N VAL A 321 2.94 -18.80 21.09
CA VAL A 321 1.62 -19.32 20.71
C VAL A 321 1.25 -20.50 21.62
N PRO A 322 0.06 -20.49 22.24
CA PRO A 322 -0.39 -21.57 23.11
C PRO A 322 -0.67 -22.89 22.38
#